data_AF-A0A2G4GJA4-F1
#
_entry.id   AF-A0A2G4GJA4-F1
#
_cell.length_a   1.000
_cell.length_b   1.000
_cell.length_c   1.000
_cell.angle_alpha   90.00
_cell.angle_beta   90.00
_cell.angle_gamma   90.00
#
_symmetry.space_group_name_H-M   'P 1'
#
loop_
_entity.id
_entity.type
_entity.pdbx_description
1 polymer ?
#
loop_
_entity_poly.entity_id
_entity_poly.type
_entity_poly.pdbx_seq_one_letter_code
_entity_poly.pdbx_strand_id
1 'polypeptide(L)'
;MMQSIASLTNPEQISIEFTKNLEQLHLQFESAFQKDPAAGEQVQKLIANAASTNTASNMRDHSFFSMVSNLLTLLGAMLMLRLKKNGFRLYLLGTLIGIIAPLLVFGSGNLMGLAFAIYGGIFGLLFVLLYSLKLKYME
;
A
#
# COMPACT_ATOMS: atom_id res chain seq x y z
N MET A 1 12.45 29.10 -21.08
CA MET A 1 13.13 27.94 -20.46
C MET A 1 14.39 28.30 -19.66
N MET A 2 15.01 29.48 -19.84
CA MET A 2 16.23 29.86 -19.08
C MET A 2 15.95 30.56 -17.72
N GLN A 3 14.70 30.88 -17.39
CA GLN A 3 14.33 31.47 -16.09
C GLN A 3 13.89 30.43 -15.03
N SER A 4 13.68 29.18 -15.41
CA SER A 4 13.22 28.13 -14.48
C SER A 4 14.34 27.46 -13.68
N ILE A 5 15.61 27.71 -14.04
CA ILE A 5 16.77 27.11 -13.34
C ILE A 5 17.29 28.09 -12.28
N ALA A 6 17.14 29.41 -12.51
CA ALA A 6 17.48 30.46 -11.57
C ALA A 6 16.47 30.61 -10.42
N SER A 7 15.21 30.18 -10.60
CA SER A 7 14.20 30.14 -9.54
C SER A 7 14.38 28.94 -8.59
N LEU A 8 15.02 27.85 -9.05
CA LEU A 8 15.29 26.64 -8.25
C LEU A 8 16.48 26.77 -7.29
N THR A 9 17.24 27.87 -7.35
CA THR A 9 18.39 28.12 -6.48
C THR A 9 18.07 29.06 -5.31
N ASN A 10 16.91 29.71 -5.33
CA ASN A 10 16.44 30.60 -4.27
C ASN A 10 15.33 29.92 -3.45
N PRO A 11 15.59 29.51 -2.20
CA PRO A 11 14.63 28.75 -1.39
C PRO A 11 13.32 29.51 -1.14
N GLU A 12 13.36 30.84 -1.12
CA GLU A 12 12.15 31.67 -0.99
C GLU A 12 11.25 31.59 -2.23
N GLN A 13 11.80 31.63 -3.45
CA GLN A 13 10.99 31.54 -4.67
C GLN A 13 10.37 30.17 -4.85
N ILE A 14 11.12 29.11 -4.53
CA ILE A 14 10.58 27.74 -4.49
C ILE A 14 9.43 27.65 -3.49
N SER A 15 9.59 28.23 -2.29
CA SER A 15 8.53 28.22 -1.29
C SER A 15 7.29 28.97 -1.77
N ILE A 16 7.44 30.14 -2.41
CA ILE A 16 6.33 30.95 -2.90
C ILE A 16 5.62 30.24 -4.09
N GLU A 17 6.37 29.65 -5.01
CA GLU A 17 5.81 28.92 -6.15
C GLU A 17 5.15 27.62 -5.72
N PHE A 18 5.72 26.91 -4.74
CA PHE A 18 5.12 25.75 -4.11
C PHE A 18 3.85 26.10 -3.33
N THR A 19 3.86 27.19 -2.55
CA THR A 19 2.67 27.68 -1.82
C THR A 19 1.57 28.07 -2.80
N LYS A 20 1.88 28.77 -3.90
CA LYS A 20 0.91 29.09 -4.96
C LYS A 20 0.34 27.83 -5.61
N ASN A 21 1.18 26.85 -5.93
CA ASN A 21 0.73 25.58 -6.48
C ASN A 21 -0.16 24.80 -5.49
N LEU A 22 0.15 24.84 -4.19
CA LEU A 22 -0.68 24.22 -3.15
C LEU A 22 -2.03 24.92 -2.99
N GLU A 23 -2.05 26.26 -3.01
CA GLU A 23 -3.28 27.05 -2.95
C GLU A 23 -4.14 26.81 -4.20
N GLN A 24 -3.52 26.72 -5.37
CA GLN A 24 -4.21 26.42 -6.62
C GLN A 24 -4.74 24.98 -6.66
N LEU A 25 -4.00 24.01 -6.13
CA LEU A 25 -4.47 22.64 -5.91
C LEU A 25 -5.65 22.61 -4.93
N HIS A 26 -5.60 23.37 -3.85
CA HIS A 26 -6.69 23.47 -2.89
C HIS A 26 -7.98 23.99 -3.54
N LEU A 27 -7.88 25.09 -4.31
CA LEU A 27 -9.01 25.65 -5.04
C LEU A 27 -9.54 24.72 -6.14
N GLN A 28 -8.66 23.97 -6.82
CA GLN A 28 -9.08 22.94 -7.78
C GLN A 28 -9.77 21.75 -7.10
N PHE A 29 -9.28 21.30 -5.95
CA PHE A 29 -9.91 20.24 -5.16
C PHE A 29 -11.29 20.67 -4.65
N GLU A 30 -11.40 21.88 -4.10
CA GLU A 30 -12.66 22.40 -3.57
C GLU A 30 -13.70 22.64 -4.68
N SER A 31 -13.27 23.22 -5.80
CA SER A 31 -14.14 23.41 -6.98
C SER A 31 -14.52 22.10 -7.66
N ALA A 32 -13.68 21.06 -7.62
CA ALA A 32 -14.02 19.72 -8.09
C ALA A 32 -15.12 19.07 -7.22
N PHE A 33 -15.08 19.27 -5.90
CA PHE A 33 -16.14 18.81 -5.00
C PHE A 33 -17.45 19.58 -5.13
N GLN A 34 -17.38 20.88 -5.45
CA GLN A 34 -18.57 21.69 -5.72
C GLN A 34 -19.23 21.34 -7.07
N LYS A 35 -18.44 20.98 -8.08
CA LYS A 35 -18.93 20.68 -9.43
C LYS A 35 -19.49 19.26 -9.57
N ASP A 36 -19.04 18.33 -8.71
CA ASP A 36 -19.56 16.98 -8.60
C ASP A 36 -19.84 16.61 -7.13
N PRO A 37 -21.03 16.95 -6.59
CA PRO A 37 -21.38 16.69 -5.20
C PRO A 37 -21.34 15.18 -4.84
N ALA A 38 -21.52 14.30 -5.83
CA ALA A 38 -21.39 12.85 -5.63
C ALA A 38 -19.93 12.42 -5.41
N ALA A 39 -18.96 13.11 -6.02
CA ALA A 39 -17.54 12.87 -5.76
C ALA A 39 -17.11 13.39 -4.37
N GLY A 40 -17.67 14.52 -3.92
CA GLY A 40 -17.46 15.06 -2.57
C GLY A 40 -17.98 14.16 -1.47
N GLU A 41 -19.18 13.63 -1.66
CA GLU A 41 -19.77 12.68 -0.73
C GLU A 41 -18.99 11.35 -0.71
N GLN A 42 -18.49 10.88 -1.87
CA GLN A 42 -17.65 9.68 -1.94
C GLN A 42 -16.32 9.87 -1.21
N VAL A 43 -15.63 10.99 -1.38
CA VAL A 43 -14.37 11.24 -0.66
C VAL A 43 -14.59 11.41 0.83
N GLN A 44 -15.65 12.13 1.26
CA GLN A 44 -16.01 12.19 2.68
C GLN A 44 -16.34 10.81 3.25
N LYS A 45 -17.07 9.97 2.51
CA LYS A 45 -17.34 8.58 2.90
C LYS A 45 -16.05 7.76 3.00
N LEU A 46 -15.10 7.92 2.08
CA LEU A 46 -13.81 7.23 2.14
C LEU A 46 -12.99 7.66 3.37
N ILE A 47 -12.94 8.97 3.66
CA ILE A 47 -12.24 9.51 4.83
C ILE A 47 -12.93 9.07 6.14
N ALA A 48 -14.26 9.14 6.20
CA ALA A 48 -15.04 8.71 7.35
C ALA A 48 -14.93 7.20 7.59
N ASN A 49 -14.95 6.39 6.52
CA ASN A 49 -14.74 4.95 6.60
C ASN A 49 -13.32 4.61 7.04
N ALA A 50 -12.30 5.32 6.55
CA ALA A 50 -10.92 5.14 7.00
C ALA A 50 -10.76 5.49 8.49
N ALA A 51 -11.38 6.56 8.97
CA ALA A 51 -11.36 6.95 10.38
C ALA A 51 -12.09 5.94 11.28
N SER A 52 -13.26 5.43 10.86
CA SER A 52 -14.06 4.48 11.65
C SER A 52 -13.45 3.08 11.73
N THR A 53 -12.78 2.64 10.67
CA THR A 53 -12.07 1.35 10.62
C THR A 53 -10.68 1.39 11.21
N ASN A 54 -10.06 2.57 11.37
CA ASN A 54 -8.82 2.76 12.12
C ASN A 54 -9.06 2.74 13.64
N THR A 55 -9.86 1.77 14.10
CA THR A 55 -10.10 1.52 15.51
C THR A 55 -8.95 0.68 16.06
N ALA A 56 -8.56 0.91 17.32
CA ALA A 56 -7.47 0.19 17.99
C ALA A 56 -7.60 -1.35 17.93
N SER A 57 -8.83 -1.88 17.92
CA SER A 57 -9.10 -3.31 17.74
C SER A 57 -8.66 -3.83 16.38
N ASN A 58 -9.07 -3.18 15.29
CA ASN A 58 -8.72 -3.60 13.93
C ASN A 58 -7.21 -3.47 13.68
N MET A 59 -6.56 -2.44 14.20
CA MET A 59 -5.10 -2.31 14.12
C MET A 59 -4.38 -3.44 14.86
N ARG A 60 -4.89 -3.86 16.01
CA ARG A 60 -4.32 -4.96 16.80
C ARG A 60 -4.46 -6.30 16.09
N ASP A 61 -5.64 -6.59 15.55
CA ASP A 61 -5.88 -7.83 14.81
C ASP A 61 -5.02 -7.87 13.55
N HIS A 62 -4.95 -6.77 12.80
CA HIS A 62 -4.06 -6.67 11.64
C HIS A 62 -2.60 -6.90 12.02
N SER A 63 -2.14 -6.34 13.13
CA SER A 63 -0.77 -6.51 13.61
C SER A 63 -0.45 -7.97 13.96
N PHE A 64 -1.40 -8.68 14.57
CA PHE A 64 -1.25 -10.11 14.87
C PHE A 64 -1.17 -10.96 13.60
N PHE A 65 -2.10 -10.75 12.65
CA PHE A 65 -2.07 -11.46 11.37
C PHE A 65 -0.83 -11.13 10.54
N SER A 66 -0.40 -9.87 10.54
CA SER A 66 0.82 -9.42 9.86
C SER A 66 2.05 -10.09 10.47
N MET A 67 2.13 -10.20 11.80
CA MET A 67 3.22 -10.90 12.48
C MET A 67 3.28 -12.38 12.09
N VAL A 68 2.14 -13.09 12.12
CA VAL A 68 2.09 -14.50 11.72
C VAL A 68 2.45 -14.67 10.24
N SER A 69 1.91 -13.82 9.36
CA SER A 69 2.23 -13.81 7.94
C SER A 69 3.73 -13.58 7.69
N ASN A 70 4.34 -12.60 8.35
CA ASN A 70 5.76 -12.30 8.23
C ASN A 70 6.65 -13.44 8.72
N LEU A 71 6.27 -14.14 9.79
CA LEU A 71 7.01 -15.32 10.24
C LEU A 71 6.91 -16.46 9.20
N LEU A 72 5.73 -16.68 8.62
CA LEU A 72 5.54 -17.68 7.57
C LEU A 72 6.32 -17.34 6.29
N THR A 73 6.29 -16.07 5.85
CA THR A 73 7.06 -15.63 4.68
C THR A 73 8.56 -15.66 4.95
N LEU A 74 9.01 -15.33 6.15
CA LEU A 74 10.44 -15.44 6.53
C LEU A 74 10.91 -16.90 6.51
N LEU A 75 10.15 -17.82 7.13
CA LEU A 75 10.46 -19.25 7.14
C LEU A 75 10.38 -19.85 5.73
N GLY A 76 9.36 -19.46 4.96
CA GLY A 76 9.19 -19.84 3.56
C GLY A 76 10.36 -19.37 2.69
N ALA A 77 10.80 -18.12 2.88
CA ALA A 77 11.94 -17.53 2.18
C ALA A 77 13.26 -18.23 2.56
N MET A 78 13.47 -18.56 3.84
CA MET A 78 14.64 -19.32 4.27
C MET A 78 14.66 -20.73 3.64
N LEU A 79 13.52 -21.43 3.58
CA LEU A 79 13.46 -22.72 2.89
C LEU A 79 13.58 -22.58 1.36
N MET A 80 13.11 -21.48 0.76
CA MET A 80 13.35 -21.15 -0.64
C MET A 80 14.85 -21.00 -0.91
N LEU A 81 15.64 -20.37 -0.04
CA LEU A 81 17.10 -20.33 -0.22
C LEU A 81 17.75 -21.73 -0.24
N ARG A 82 17.10 -22.72 0.38
CA ARG A 82 17.53 -24.12 0.39
C ARG A 82 16.91 -24.96 -0.74
N LEU A 83 16.27 -24.33 -1.74
CA LEU A 83 15.64 -24.96 -2.92
C LEU A 83 14.57 -26.03 -2.59
N LYS A 84 13.97 -26.02 -1.39
CA LYS A 84 12.95 -27.01 -1.01
C LYS A 84 11.56 -26.62 -1.53
N LYS A 85 10.87 -27.52 -2.25
CA LYS A 85 9.48 -27.29 -2.72
C LYS A 85 8.50 -26.91 -1.60
N ASN A 86 8.73 -27.39 -0.38
CA ASN A 86 7.91 -27.05 0.78
C ASN A 86 8.08 -25.58 1.22
N GLY A 87 9.25 -24.98 1.01
CA GLY A 87 9.49 -23.56 1.27
C GLY A 87 8.66 -22.67 0.38
N PHE A 88 8.57 -23.02 -0.91
CA PHE A 88 7.75 -22.30 -1.87
C PHE A 88 6.27 -22.27 -1.47
N ARG A 89 5.71 -23.42 -1.08
CA ARG A 89 4.31 -23.54 -0.63
C ARG A 89 4.06 -22.74 0.64
N LEU A 90 4.98 -22.80 1.61
CA LEU A 90 4.85 -22.06 2.86
C LEU A 90 4.92 -20.54 2.63
N TYR A 91 5.83 -20.09 1.77
CA TYR A 91 5.95 -18.69 1.38
C TYR A 91 4.69 -18.17 0.67
N LEU A 92 4.13 -18.98 -0.24
CA LEU A 92 2.89 -18.64 -0.93
C LEU A 92 1.71 -18.51 0.06
N LEU A 93 1.59 -19.44 1.01
CA LEU A 93 0.57 -19.36 2.06
C LEU A 93 0.75 -18.12 2.94
N GLY A 94 1.97 -17.83 3.39
CA GLY A 94 2.27 -16.61 4.16
C GLY A 94 1.92 -15.34 3.39
N THR A 95 2.24 -15.29 2.10
CA THR A 95 1.91 -14.18 1.20
C THR A 95 0.41 -14.01 1.04
N LEU A 96 -0.33 -15.09 0.81
CA LEU A 96 -1.80 -15.06 0.71
C LEU A 96 -2.44 -14.55 2.00
N ILE A 97 -1.97 -15.01 3.17
CA ILE A 97 -2.44 -14.51 4.46
C ILE A 97 -2.14 -13.01 4.60
N GLY A 98 -0.96 -12.56 4.19
CA GLY A 98 -0.55 -11.15 4.24
C GLY A 98 -1.37 -10.22 3.34
N ILE A 99 -1.94 -10.76 2.25
CA ILE A 99 -2.84 -10.03 1.36
C ILE A 99 -4.29 -10.07 1.88
N ILE A 100 -4.77 -11.25 2.27
CA ILE A 100 -6.18 -11.46 2.66
C ILE A 100 -6.48 -10.84 4.04
N ALA A 101 -5.54 -10.92 4.98
CA ALA A 101 -5.75 -10.40 6.33
C ALA A 101 -6.08 -8.89 6.38
N PRO A 102 -5.33 -7.97 5.75
CA PRO A 102 -5.70 -6.56 5.72
C PRO A 102 -7.05 -6.32 5.02
N LEU A 103 -7.40 -7.11 3.99
CA LEU A 103 -8.70 -6.98 3.31
C LEU A 103 -9.87 -7.42 4.19
N LEU A 104 -9.69 -8.44 5.05
CA LEU A 104 -10.71 -8.89 5.99
C LEU A 104 -10.84 -7.98 7.21
N VAL A 105 -9.71 -7.46 7.73
CA VAL A 105 -9.69 -6.65 8.96
C VAL A 105 -10.14 -5.21 8.72
N PHE A 106 -9.74 -4.60 7.60
CA PHE A 106 -10.12 -3.22 7.28
C PHE A 106 -11.35 -3.13 6.36
N GLY A 107 -11.79 -4.25 5.78
CA GLY A 107 -12.87 -4.31 4.80
C GLY A 107 -12.40 -4.02 3.38
N SER A 108 -12.97 -4.72 2.39
CA SER A 108 -12.61 -4.60 0.97
C SER A 108 -12.94 -3.25 0.34
N GLY A 109 -13.84 -2.47 0.94
CA GLY A 109 -14.21 -1.12 0.49
C GLY A 109 -13.30 -0.02 1.01
N ASN A 110 -12.25 -0.37 1.76
CA ASN A 110 -11.47 0.59 2.50
C ASN A 110 -10.06 0.76 1.92
N LEU A 111 -9.70 2.01 1.62
CA LEU A 111 -8.43 2.37 1.00
C LEU A 111 -7.21 1.87 1.80
N MET A 112 -7.31 1.88 3.13
CA MET A 112 -6.22 1.46 4.00
C MET A 112 -5.90 -0.04 3.86
N GLY A 113 -6.94 -0.89 3.88
CA GLY A 113 -6.78 -2.34 3.71
C GLY A 113 -6.23 -2.71 2.33
N LEU A 114 -6.70 -2.02 1.29
CA LEU A 114 -6.20 -2.19 -0.07
C LEU A 114 -4.73 -1.78 -0.20
N ALA A 115 -4.32 -0.65 0.39
CA ALA A 115 -2.95 -0.19 0.37
C ALA A 115 -1.98 -1.20 1.01
N PHE A 116 -2.33 -1.73 2.18
CA PHE A 116 -1.53 -2.77 2.85
C PHE A 116 -1.48 -4.07 2.05
N ALA A 117 -2.60 -4.49 1.46
CA ALA A 117 -2.68 -5.69 0.63
C ALA A 117 -1.80 -5.57 -0.65
N ILE A 118 -1.81 -4.40 -1.30
CA ILE A 118 -0.98 -4.13 -2.47
C ILE A 118 0.51 -4.13 -2.09
N TYR A 119 0.86 -3.48 -0.98
CA TYR A 119 2.24 -3.46 -0.50
C TYR A 119 2.75 -4.89 -0.24
N GLY A 120 2.02 -5.69 0.56
CA GLY A 120 2.40 -7.07 0.82
C GLY A 120 2.38 -7.96 -0.42
N GLY A 121 1.43 -7.71 -1.33
CA GLY A 121 1.24 -8.47 -2.56
C GLY A 121 2.34 -8.27 -3.59
N ILE A 122 2.82 -7.04 -3.81
CA ILE A 122 3.86 -6.76 -4.80
C ILE A 122 5.15 -7.51 -4.44
N PHE A 123 5.63 -7.36 -3.20
CA PHE A 123 6.85 -8.04 -2.78
C PHE A 123 6.66 -9.55 -2.69
N GLY A 124 5.53 -10.00 -2.13
CA GLY A 124 5.19 -11.41 -2.04
C GLY A 124 5.11 -12.10 -3.40
N LEU A 125 4.28 -11.60 -4.32
CA LEU A 125 4.13 -12.19 -5.65
C LEU A 125 5.41 -12.11 -6.49
N LEU A 126 6.22 -11.06 -6.35
CA LEU A 126 7.48 -10.95 -7.09
C LEU A 126 8.39 -12.14 -6.79
N PHE A 127 8.58 -12.47 -5.51
CA PHE A 127 9.37 -13.65 -5.12
C PHE A 127 8.70 -14.96 -5.56
N VAL A 128 7.37 -15.07 -5.48
CA VAL A 128 6.64 -16.24 -6.00
C VAL A 128 6.89 -16.43 -7.50
N LEU A 129 6.76 -15.39 -8.31
CA LEU A 129 6.95 -15.46 -9.76
C LEU A 129 8.39 -15.85 -10.12
N LEU A 130 9.37 -15.18 -9.52
CA LEU A 130 10.78 -15.42 -9.80
C LEU A 130 11.20 -16.85 -9.41
N TYR A 131 10.67 -17.34 -8.29
CA TYR A 131 10.95 -18.71 -7.84
C TYR A 131 10.12 -19.76 -8.60
N SER A 132 8.94 -19.40 -9.10
CA SER A 132 8.10 -20.30 -9.92
C SER A 132 8.85 -20.74 -11.19
N LEU A 133 9.63 -19.85 -11.80
CA LEU A 133 10.47 -20.18 -12.95
C LEU A 133 11.63 -21.15 -12.61
N LYS A 134 12.04 -21.17 -11.33
CA LYS A 134 13.09 -22.06 -10.81
C LYS A 134 12.55 -23.36 -10.21
N LEU A 135 11.22 -23.58 -10.20
CA LEU A 135 10.60 -24.80 -9.62
C LEU A 135 11.14 -26.11 -10.20
N LYS A 136 11.58 -26.11 -11.48
CA LYS A 136 12.16 -27.28 -12.14
C LYS A 136 13.50 -27.72 -11.52
N TYR A 137 14.21 -26.82 -10.86
CA TYR A 137 15.49 -27.09 -10.18
C TYR A 137 15.32 -27.36 -8.68
N MET A 138 14.10 -27.26 -8.15
CA MET A 138 13.82 -27.59 -6.77
C MET A 138 13.61 -29.09 -6.62
N GLU A 139 14.21 -29.68 -5.59
CA GLU A 139 14.01 -31.07 -5.19
C GLU A 139 12.67 -31.27 -4.46
#